data_AF-A0A392NTT5-F1
#
_entry.id   AF-A0A392NTT5-F1
#
_cell.length_a   1.000
_cell.length_b   1.000
_cell.length_c   1.000
_cell.angle_alpha   90.00
_cell.angle_beta   90.00
_cell.angle_gamma   90.00
#
_symmetry.space_group_name_H-M   'P 1'
#
loop_
_entity.id
_entity.type
_entity.pdbx_description
1 polymer ?
#
loop_
_entity_poly.entity_id
_entity_poly.type
_entity_poly.pdbx_seq_one_letter_code
_entity_poly.pdbx_strand_id
1 'polypeptide(L)'
;MFFRDELLSWSWRRPLGMPMAPMAAGGTMSPVDFKQKVITNVEHVVARVKGIAPQNFSDEEENVMEPPQSVQRGVTELVEAALNPRNLCMMDPTWHP
;
A
#
# COMPACT_ATOMS: atom_id res chain seq x y z
N MET A 1 -2.87 -14.87 -0.21
CA MET A 1 -1.90 -15.52 0.69
C MET A 1 -0.76 -14.58 1.07
N PHE A 2 -0.07 -13.93 0.11
CA PHE A 2 1.03 -12.98 0.37
C PHE A 2 0.84 -12.04 1.58
N PHE A 3 -0.23 -11.23 1.62
CA PHE A 3 -0.47 -10.27 2.72
C PHE A 3 -0.62 -10.90 4.10
N ARG A 4 -1.17 -12.12 4.16
CA ARG A 4 -1.27 -12.87 5.41
C ARG A 4 0.13 -13.22 5.93
N ASP A 5 0.96 -13.77 5.05
CA ASP A 5 2.27 -14.28 5.44
C ASP A 5 3.25 -13.14 5.76
N GLU A 6 3.16 -12.02 5.02
CA GLU A 6 3.90 -10.79 5.36
C GLU A 6 3.42 -10.17 6.67
N LEU A 7 2.11 -10.13 6.95
CA LEU A 7 1.62 -9.59 8.23
C LEU A 7 2.05 -10.45 9.42
N LEU A 8 2.10 -11.78 9.23
CA LEU A 8 2.68 -12.70 10.22
C LEU A 8 4.17 -12.38 10.41
N SER A 9 4.95 -12.29 9.34
CA SER A 9 6.38 -11.93 9.43
C SER A 9 6.60 -10.58 10.11
N TRP A 10 5.79 -9.58 9.77
CA TRP A 10 5.86 -8.23 10.31
C TRP A 10 5.55 -8.19 11.81
N SER A 11 4.57 -8.97 12.28
CA SER A 11 4.27 -9.05 13.72
C SER A 11 5.42 -9.57 14.58
N TRP A 12 6.42 -10.22 13.96
CA TRP A 12 7.63 -10.71 14.61
C TRP A 12 8.86 -9.81 14.43
N ARG A 13 8.78 -8.76 13.59
CA ARG A 13 9.89 -7.80 13.42
C ARG A 13 9.98 -6.91 14.66
N ARG A 14 11.15 -6.86 15.31
CA ARG A 14 11.43 -5.89 16.38
C ARG A 14 11.79 -4.53 15.76
N PRO A 15 11.17 -3.42 16.19
CA PRO A 15 11.68 -2.09 15.85
C PRO A 15 13.08 -1.90 16.47
N LEU A 16 14.05 -1.51 15.65
CA LEU A 16 15.37 -1.07 16.13
C LEU A 16 15.21 0.27 16.87
N GLY A 17 15.66 0.34 18.13
CA GLY A 17 15.69 1.58 18.92
C GLY A 17 14.55 1.79 19.94
N MET A 18 13.61 0.85 20.09
CA MET A 18 12.54 0.96 21.09
C MET A 18 12.96 0.25 22.41
N PRO A 19 12.77 0.87 23.60
CA PRO A 19 13.08 0.23 24.88
C PRO A 19 12.35 -1.10 25.00
N MET A 20 13.01 -2.07 25.66
CA MET A 20 12.46 -3.39 25.96
C MET A 20 11.17 -3.26 26.79
N ALA A 21 10.02 -3.07 26.14
CA ALA A 21 8.77 -3.43 26.74
C ALA A 21 8.80 -4.96 26.94
N PRO A 22 8.35 -5.47 28.10
CA PRO A 22 8.38 -6.90 28.39
C PRO A 22 7.73 -7.64 27.22
N MET A 23 8.27 -8.82 26.90
CA MET A 23 7.84 -9.70 25.80
C MET A 23 6.31 -9.97 25.76
N ALA A 24 5.57 -9.57 26.79
CA ALA A 24 4.12 -9.55 26.91
C ALA A 24 3.41 -8.48 26.05
N ALA A 25 4.10 -7.51 25.44
CA ALA A 25 3.49 -6.52 24.53
C ALA A 25 3.44 -6.96 23.06
N GLY A 26 3.93 -8.16 22.74
CA GLY A 26 3.49 -8.90 21.56
C GLY A 26 2.06 -9.39 21.79
N GLY A 27 1.12 -8.45 21.93
CA GLY A 27 -0.30 -8.77 22.04
C GLY A 27 -0.65 -9.57 20.82
N THR A 28 -0.84 -10.89 21.00
CA THR A 28 -1.28 -11.78 19.94
C THR A 28 -2.60 -11.23 19.46
N MET A 29 -2.53 -10.50 18.35
CA MET A 29 -3.68 -9.96 17.67
C MET A 29 -4.72 -11.05 17.55
N SER A 30 -5.97 -10.77 17.93
CA SER A 30 -6.99 -11.81 17.88
C SER A 30 -7.10 -12.33 16.44
N PRO A 31 -7.44 -13.61 16.21
CA PRO A 31 -7.56 -14.15 14.86
C PRO A 31 -8.54 -13.34 13.99
N VAL A 32 -9.56 -12.74 14.60
CA VAL A 32 -10.55 -11.89 13.94
C VAL A 32 -9.90 -10.59 13.49
N ASP A 33 -9.21 -9.89 14.38
CA ASP A 33 -8.53 -8.66 14.03
C ASP A 33 -7.48 -8.95 12.95
N PHE A 34 -6.72 -10.04 13.08
CA PHE A 34 -5.67 -10.43 12.14
C PHE A 34 -6.25 -10.60 10.73
N LYS A 35 -7.36 -11.34 10.63
CA LYS A 35 -8.09 -11.48 9.37
C LYS A 35 -8.54 -10.12 8.82
N GLN A 36 -9.05 -9.23 9.68
CA GLN A 36 -9.47 -7.89 9.26
C GLN A 36 -8.31 -7.07 8.70
N LYS A 37 -7.13 -7.07 9.34
CA LYS A 37 -5.95 -6.37 8.81
C LYS A 37 -5.50 -6.96 7.47
N VAL A 38 -5.58 -8.28 7.29
CA VAL A 38 -5.26 -8.88 5.98
C VAL A 38 -6.22 -8.36 4.91
N ILE A 39 -7.53 -8.34 5.21
CA ILE A 39 -8.56 -7.82 4.29
C ILE A 39 -8.29 -6.34 3.95
N THR A 40 -8.09 -5.50 4.96
CA THR A 40 -7.83 -4.08 4.76
C THR A 40 -6.57 -3.82 3.94
N ASN A 41 -5.49 -4.58 4.14
CA ASN A 41 -4.28 -4.42 3.31
C ASN A 41 -4.53 -4.80 1.85
N VAL A 42 -5.31 -5.85 1.60
CA VAL A 42 -5.73 -6.24 0.25
C VAL A 42 -6.57 -5.13 -0.38
N GLU A 43 -7.58 -4.63 0.32
CA GLU A 43 -8.44 -3.54 -0.15
C GLU A 43 -7.65 -2.27 -0.48
N HIS A 44 -6.72 -1.87 0.40
CA HIS A 44 -5.85 -0.72 0.16
C HIS A 44 -5.00 -0.87 -1.09
N VAL A 45 -4.46 -2.06 -1.35
CA VAL A 45 -3.63 -2.31 -2.54
C VAL A 45 -4.48 -2.29 -3.80
N VAL A 46 -5.65 -2.93 -3.78
CA VAL A 46 -6.60 -2.91 -4.91
C VAL A 46 -7.04 -1.48 -5.21
N ALA A 47 -7.40 -0.70 -4.19
CA ALA A 47 -7.79 0.69 -4.34
C ALA A 47 -6.67 1.55 -4.96
N ARG A 48 -5.42 1.38 -4.50
CA ARG A 48 -4.27 2.10 -5.07
C ARG A 48 -4.03 1.73 -6.54
N VAL A 49 -4.07 0.45 -6.89
CA VAL A 49 -3.90 0.00 -8.28
C VAL A 49 -4.99 0.58 -9.18
N LYS A 50 -6.25 0.56 -8.73
CA LYS A 50 -7.38 1.15 -9.47
C LYS A 50 -7.24 2.67 -9.63
N GLY A 51 -6.69 3.37 -8.63
CA GLY A 51 -6.44 4.80 -8.72
C GLY A 51 -5.34 5.18 -9.72
N ILE A 52 -4.32 4.32 -9.89
CA ILE A 52 -3.20 4.56 -10.83
C ILE A 52 -3.59 4.17 -12.26
N ALA A 53 -4.26 3.03 -12.39
CA ALA A 53 -4.67 2.44 -13.65
C ALA A 53 -6.17 2.18 -13.62
N PRO A 54 -7.03 3.22 -13.79
CA PRO A 54 -8.46 3.04 -13.87
C PRO A 54 -8.77 2.21 -15.11
N GLN A 55 -8.98 0.91 -14.91
CA GLN A 55 -9.47 0.04 -15.97
C GLN A 55 -10.98 0.27 -16.07
N ASN A 56 -11.46 0.79 -17.19
CA ASN A 56 -12.87 0.90 -17.53
C ASN A 56 -13.47 -0.49 -17.83
N PHE A 57 -13.35 -1.45 -16.91
CA PHE A 57 -14.18 -2.66 -16.96
C PHE A 57 -15.42 -2.37 -16.14
N SER A 58 -16.36 -1.65 -16.77
CA SER A 58 -17.75 -1.69 -16.34
C SER A 58 -18.27 -3.09 -16.69
N ASP A 59 -18.50 -3.93 -15.68
CA ASP A 59 -19.15 -5.23 -15.88
C ASP A 59 -20.66 -5.07 -16.20
N GLU A 60 -21.23 -3.85 -16.17
CA GLU A 60 -22.69 -3.68 -16.21
C GLU A 60 -23.25 -2.61 -17.16
N GLU A 61 -22.45 -1.79 -17.87
CA GLU A 61 -23.06 -0.94 -18.91
C GLU A 61 -22.07 -0.45 -19.96
N GLU A 62 -22.38 -0.86 -21.18
CA GLU A 62 -21.97 -0.33 -22.47
C GLU A 62 -22.34 1.17 -22.59
N ASN A 63 -21.68 2.05 -21.83
CA ASN A 63 -21.68 3.47 -22.17
C ASN A 63 -20.51 3.73 -23.12
N VAL A 64 -20.75 3.48 -24.42
CA VAL A 64 -19.80 3.55 -25.56
C VAL A 64 -19.21 4.95 -25.78
N MET A 65 -19.45 5.92 -24.90
CA MET A 65 -19.16 7.33 -25.17
C MET A 65 -17.98 7.93 -24.39
N GLU A 66 -17.40 7.21 -23.41
CA GLU A 66 -16.22 7.72 -22.69
C GLU A 66 -14.93 7.08 -23.24
N PRO A 67 -13.96 7.89 -23.73
CA PRO A 67 -12.70 7.34 -24.21
C PRO A 67 -11.98 6.59 -23.08
N PRO A 68 -11.26 5.49 -23.38
CA PRO A 68 -10.51 4.76 -22.37
C PRO A 68 -9.58 5.73 -21.63
N GLN A 69 -9.73 5.82 -20.30
CA GLN A 69 -8.84 6.66 -19.51
C GLN A 69 -7.42 6.11 -19.60
N SER A 70 -6.48 6.95 -20.05
CA SER A 70 -5.10 6.51 -20.22
C SER A 70 -4.46 6.27 -18.86
N VAL A 71 -4.06 5.02 -18.61
CA VAL A 71 -3.22 4.62 -17.47
C VAL A 71 -1.96 5.49 -17.34
N GLN A 72 -1.53 6.13 -18.42
CA GLN A 72 -0.37 7.01 -18.44
C GLN A 72 -0.51 8.20 -17.49
N ARG A 73 -1.72 8.71 -17.23
CA ARG A 73 -1.90 9.86 -16.33
C ARG A 73 -1.48 9.54 -14.89
N GLY A 74 -2.02 8.46 -14.32
CA GLY A 74 -1.68 8.06 -12.95
C GLY A 74 -0.20 7.70 -12.80
N VAL A 75 0.40 7.12 -13.84
CA VAL A 75 1.86 6.88 -13.88
C VAL A 75 2.65 8.19 -13.90
N THR A 76 2.27 9.14 -14.75
CA THR A 76 2.95 10.45 -14.83
C THR A 76 2.91 11.19 -13.50
N GLU A 77 1.75 11.24 -12.84
CA GLU A 77 1.60 11.90 -11.53
C GLU A 77 2.53 11.27 -10.47
N LEU A 78 2.68 9.95 -10.46
CA LEU A 78 3.62 9.25 -9.57
C LEU A 78 5.08 9.56 -9.91
N VAL A 79 5.44 9.63 -11.19
CA VAL A 79 6.81 9.96 -11.63
C VAL A 79 7.16 11.40 -11.25
N GLU A 80 6.26 12.35 -11.47
CA GLU A 80 6.46 13.74 -11.07
C GLU A 80 6.63 13.87 -9.55
N ALA A 81 5.83 13.14 -8.77
CA ALA A 81 5.97 13.12 -7.32
C ALA A 81 7.32 12.51 -6.88
N ALA A 82 7.81 11.48 -7.56
CA ALA A 82 9.09 10.84 -7.27
C ALA A 82 10.30 11.73 -7.64
N LEU A 83 10.17 12.58 -8.66
CA LEU A 83 11.21 13.53 -9.08
C LEU A 83 11.13 14.88 -8.36
N ASN A 84 10.10 15.11 -7.54
CA ASN A 84 9.92 16.38 -6.85
C ASN A 84 11.01 16.59 -5.80
N PRO A 85 11.84 17.66 -5.89
CA PRO A 85 12.93 17.89 -4.94
C PRO A 85 12.49 18.01 -3.48
N ARG A 86 11.26 18.52 -3.24
CA ARG A 86 10.67 18.59 -1.90
C ARG A 86 10.39 17.21 -1.34
N ASN A 87 9.98 16.25 -2.18
CA ASN A 87 9.74 14.89 -1.73
C ASN A 87 11.08 14.16 -1.51
N LEU A 88 12.04 14.36 -2.41
CA LEU A 88 13.37 13.77 -2.33
C LEU A 88 14.13 14.21 -1.06
N CYS A 89 14.03 15.50 -0.68
CA CYS A 89 14.72 15.99 0.52
C CYS A 89 14.13 15.50 1.85
N MET A 90 12.96 14.85 1.82
CA MET A 90 12.32 14.24 3.00
C MET A 90 12.68 12.76 3.17
N MET A 91 13.40 12.19 2.20
CA MET A 91 13.85 10.80 2.25
C MET A 91 15.06 10.63 3.17
N ASP A 92 15.29 9.40 3.62
CA ASP A 92 16.48 9.07 4.39
C ASP A 92 17.75 9.35 3.55
N PRO A 93 18.77 10.05 4.08
CA PRO A 93 19.99 10.36 3.33
C PRO A 93 20.76 9.13 2.84
N THR A 94 20.63 7.98 3.52
CA THR A 94 21.26 6.72 3.11
C THR A 94 20.63 6.10 1.85
N TRP A 95 19.46 6.58 1.45
CA TRP A 95 18.83 6.23 0.18
C TRP A 95 19.57 6.81 -1.03
N HIS A 96 20.37 7.88 -0.83
CA HIS A 96 21.00 8.66 -1.90
C HIS A 96 19.98 9.05 -2.99
N PRO A 97 18.91 9.79 -2.62
CA PRO A 97 17.82 10.17 -3.51
C PRO A 97 18.28 11.05 -4.69
#